data_AF-A0A847AKU8-F1
#
_entry.id   AF-A0A847AKU8-F1
#
_cell.length_a   1.000
_cell.length_b   1.000
_cell.length_c   1.000
_cell.angle_alpha   90.00
_cell.angle_beta   90.00
_cell.angle_gamma   90.00
#
_symmetry.space_group_name_H-M   'P 1'
#
loop_
_entity.id
_entity.type
_entity.pdbx_description
1 polymer ?
#
loop_
_entity_poly.entity_id
_entity_poly.type
_entity_poly.pdbx_seq_one_letter_code
_entity_poly.pdbx_strand_id
1 'polypeptide(L)'
;MQSIIKSYCKLLVLTFFVFASCIPVKTLTVDFPVPAEKELPDTIQSLAIVAQYNNEKFSDLPGDSLQKILYKKKFNLDTVIYDLMMADTTIQVLGQLLFESGRYDYIIPENRFIEPEGQPQASSMLSWNQVNSICKIFNTDAVLSLDHIAARVITSYGNKSYYDPYMSGFYSLAAVEMKIGYEAIFRVYDP
;
A
#
# COMPACT_ATOMS: atom_id res chain seq x y z
N MET A 1 24.30 -68.65 7.98
CA MET A 1 24.64 -67.40 7.23
C MET A 1 23.42 -66.63 6.70
N GLN A 2 22.33 -67.31 6.26
CA GLN A 2 21.11 -66.64 5.74
C GLN A 2 20.29 -65.84 6.78
N SER A 3 20.32 -66.21 8.07
CA SER A 3 19.57 -65.52 9.13
C SER A 3 20.12 -64.12 9.44
N ILE A 4 21.43 -63.94 9.32
CA ILE A 4 22.11 -62.67 9.64
C ILE A 4 21.77 -61.63 8.56
N ILE A 5 21.79 -62.03 7.28
CA ILE A 5 21.47 -61.18 6.13
C ILE A 5 20.01 -60.68 6.17
N LYS A 6 19.05 -61.54 6.56
CA LYS A 6 17.64 -61.12 6.75
C LYS A 6 17.47 -60.09 7.86
N SER A 7 18.29 -60.14 8.92
CA SER A 7 18.22 -59.18 10.03
C SER A 7 18.78 -57.80 9.64
N TYR A 8 19.88 -57.77 8.88
CA TYR A 8 20.43 -56.51 8.35
C TYR A 8 19.52 -55.88 7.29
N CYS A 9 18.83 -56.69 6.49
CA CYS A 9 17.87 -56.17 5.51
C CYS A 9 16.65 -55.51 6.17
N LYS A 10 16.14 -56.08 7.29
CA LYS A 10 15.08 -55.45 8.10
C LYS A 10 15.55 -54.14 8.75
N LEU A 11 16.79 -54.11 9.25
CA LEU A 11 17.39 -52.90 9.82
C LEU A 11 17.51 -51.79 8.77
N LEU A 12 17.96 -52.13 7.56
CA LEU A 12 18.15 -51.18 6.46
C LEU A 12 16.81 -50.62 5.96
N VAL A 13 15.76 -51.43 5.89
CA VAL A 13 14.40 -50.98 5.55
C VAL A 13 13.84 -50.05 6.64
N LEU A 14 14.06 -50.36 7.92
CA LEU A 14 13.62 -49.50 9.02
C LEU A 14 14.31 -48.13 8.96
N THR A 15 15.62 -48.11 8.69
CA THR A 15 16.39 -46.86 8.54
C THR A 15 15.89 -46.03 7.36
N PHE A 16 15.50 -46.65 6.25
CA PHE A 16 14.94 -45.94 5.09
C PHE A 16 13.60 -45.26 5.39
N PHE A 17 12.75 -45.86 6.24
CA PHE A 17 11.48 -45.24 6.64
C PHE A 17 11.64 -44.00 7.53
N VAL A 18 12.70 -43.92 8.34
CA VAL A 18 12.96 -42.75 9.21
C VAL A 18 13.39 -41.53 8.37
N PHE A 19 14.09 -41.73 7.25
CA PHE A 19 14.47 -40.63 6.36
C PHE A 19 13.35 -40.19 5.40
N ALA A 20 12.26 -40.96 5.26
CA ALA A 20 11.12 -40.59 4.43
C ALA A 20 10.13 -39.64 5.13
N SER A 21 10.25 -39.42 6.46
CA SER A 21 9.38 -38.47 7.16
C SER A 21 9.89 -37.02 7.04
N CYS A 22 9.84 -36.48 5.82
CA CYS A 22 9.97 -35.04 5.60
C CYS A 22 8.66 -34.36 6.02
N ILE A 23 8.56 -33.95 7.29
CA ILE A 23 7.45 -33.10 7.73
C ILE A 23 7.72 -31.67 7.20
N PRO A 24 6.77 -31.03 6.50
CA PRO A 24 6.94 -29.66 6.05
C PRO A 24 7.00 -28.72 7.25
N VAL A 25 8.18 -28.15 7.50
CA VAL A 25 8.37 -27.10 8.50
C VAL A 25 7.63 -25.86 7.99
N LYS A 26 6.54 -25.50 8.67
CA LYS A 26 5.84 -24.24 8.42
C LYS A 26 6.50 -23.15 9.26
N THR A 27 7.20 -22.24 8.61
CA THR A 27 7.73 -21.03 9.24
C THR A 27 6.61 -20.01 9.41
N LEU A 28 6.34 -19.63 10.66
CA LEU A 28 5.49 -18.50 11.02
C LEU A 28 6.41 -17.29 11.15
N THR A 29 6.33 -16.35 10.21
CA THR A 29 6.96 -15.04 10.34
C THR A 29 6.17 -14.23 11.36
N VAL A 30 6.79 -13.97 12.51
CA VAL A 30 6.27 -13.02 13.49
C VAL A 30 6.96 -11.70 13.22
N ASP A 31 6.19 -10.74 12.72
CA ASP A 31 6.67 -9.38 12.53
C ASP A 31 6.67 -8.68 13.89
N PHE A 32 7.86 -8.32 14.39
CA PHE A 32 7.98 -7.51 15.59
C PHE A 32 7.96 -6.03 15.20
N PRO A 33 7.05 -5.21 15.75
CA PRO A 33 7.05 -3.79 15.50
C PRO A 33 8.34 -3.18 16.05
N VAL A 34 9.15 -2.59 15.17
CA VAL A 34 10.33 -1.81 15.56
C VAL A 34 9.85 -0.39 15.85
N PRO A 35 10.28 0.25 16.96
CA PRO A 35 9.92 1.64 17.24
C PRO A 35 10.39 2.56 16.12
N ALA A 36 9.59 3.58 15.82
CA ALA A 36 9.92 4.54 14.77
C ALA A 36 11.18 5.32 15.13
N GLU A 37 12.01 5.68 14.13
CA GLU A 37 13.21 6.49 14.34
C GLU A 37 12.89 7.86 14.97
N LYS A 38 11.68 8.36 14.75
CA LYS A 38 11.17 9.60 15.31
C LYS A 38 9.68 9.47 15.57
N GLU A 39 9.31 9.62 16.84
CA GLU A 39 7.92 9.69 17.23
C GLU A 39 7.45 11.15 17.31
N LEU A 40 6.13 11.35 17.25
CA LEU A 40 5.55 12.63 17.60
C LEU A 40 5.77 12.91 19.11
N PRO A 41 5.89 14.17 19.52
CA PRO A 41 5.94 14.52 20.93
C PRO A 41 4.72 14.01 21.72
N ASP A 42 4.91 13.66 22.99
CA ASP A 42 3.81 13.21 23.88
C ASP A 42 2.75 14.29 24.15
N THR A 43 3.08 15.54 23.82
CA THR A 43 2.17 16.68 23.90
C THR A 43 1.07 16.64 22.84
N ILE A 44 1.27 15.91 21.74
CA ILE A 44 0.28 15.78 20.66
C ILE A 44 -0.60 14.55 20.94
N GLN A 45 -1.85 14.79 21.33
CA GLN A 45 -2.84 13.74 21.59
C GLN A 45 -4.05 13.83 20.67
N SER A 46 -4.26 14.97 20.02
CA SER A 46 -5.39 15.22 19.13
C SER A 46 -4.94 15.78 17.78
N LEU A 47 -5.45 15.19 16.70
CA LEU A 47 -5.05 15.51 15.33
C LEU A 47 -6.25 15.96 14.47
N ALA A 48 -6.13 17.14 13.87
CA ALA A 48 -7.00 17.49 12.73
C ALA A 48 -6.38 16.92 11.44
N ILE A 49 -7.11 16.04 10.76
CA ILE A 49 -6.62 15.39 9.53
C ILE A 49 -7.24 16.06 8.32
N VAL A 50 -6.37 16.52 7.41
CA VAL A 50 -6.75 17.25 6.20
C VAL A 50 -5.98 16.71 5.00
N ALA A 51 -6.48 16.97 3.79
CA ALA A 51 -5.79 16.64 2.55
C ALA A 51 -5.61 17.90 1.72
N GLN A 52 -4.39 18.11 1.21
CA GLN A 52 -4.17 19.14 0.21
C GLN A 52 -4.70 18.67 -1.14
N TYR A 53 -5.44 19.55 -1.77
CA TYR A 53 -6.05 19.31 -3.06
C TYR A 53 -5.64 20.40 -4.03
N ASN A 54 -5.30 19.98 -5.25
CA ASN A 54 -5.06 20.89 -6.36
C ASN A 54 -6.10 20.61 -7.45
N ASN A 55 -7.00 21.59 -7.62
CA ASN A 55 -8.14 21.54 -8.55
C ASN A 55 -7.74 21.21 -10.00
N GLU A 56 -6.51 21.52 -10.41
CA GLU A 56 -6.06 21.28 -11.78
C GLU A 56 -5.56 19.84 -12.03
N LYS A 57 -5.12 19.14 -10.97
CA LYS A 57 -4.48 17.82 -11.10
C LYS A 57 -5.40 16.68 -10.73
N PHE A 58 -6.25 16.89 -9.74
CA PHE A 58 -7.13 15.86 -9.23
C PHE A 58 -8.39 15.77 -10.08
N SER A 59 -8.76 14.53 -10.38
CA SER A 59 -10.02 14.22 -11.05
C SER A 59 -10.92 13.47 -10.07
N ASP A 60 -12.19 13.89 -10.00
CA ASP A 60 -13.23 13.08 -9.36
C ASP A 60 -13.59 11.93 -10.30
N LEU A 61 -12.90 10.80 -10.11
CA LEU A 61 -13.06 9.63 -10.95
C LEU A 61 -14.11 8.71 -10.32
N PRO A 62 -15.24 8.43 -11.01
CA PRO A 62 -16.15 7.39 -10.54
C PRO A 62 -15.42 6.04 -10.45
N GLY A 63 -15.83 5.16 -9.53
CA GLY A 63 -15.10 3.91 -9.21
C GLY A 63 -14.72 3.01 -10.41
N ASP A 64 -15.49 3.03 -11.50
CA ASP A 64 -15.20 2.25 -12.72
C ASP A 64 -14.20 2.93 -13.69
N SER A 65 -13.62 4.06 -13.32
CA SER A 65 -12.83 4.89 -14.25
C SER A 65 -11.54 4.19 -14.66
N LEU A 66 -10.86 3.52 -13.74
CA LEU A 66 -9.62 2.83 -14.03
C LEU A 66 -9.83 1.68 -15.04
N GLN A 67 -10.90 0.89 -14.88
CA GLN A 67 -11.25 -0.16 -15.83
C GLN A 67 -11.56 0.41 -17.23
N LYS A 68 -12.32 1.51 -17.28
CA LYS A 68 -12.63 2.22 -18.54
C LYS A 68 -11.36 2.79 -19.20
N ILE A 69 -10.45 3.36 -18.42
CA ILE A 69 -9.16 3.89 -18.90
C ILE A 69 -8.31 2.74 -19.47
N LEU A 70 -8.18 1.65 -18.73
CA LEU A 70 -7.44 0.45 -19.17
C LEU A 70 -7.99 -0.12 -20.47
N TYR A 71 -9.31 -0.27 -20.56
CA TYR A 71 -9.97 -0.78 -21.76
C TYR A 71 -9.75 0.14 -22.97
N LYS A 72 -9.96 1.46 -22.81
CA LYS A 72 -9.70 2.45 -23.87
C LYS A 72 -8.25 2.44 -24.35
N LYS A 73 -7.31 2.12 -23.46
CA LYS A 73 -5.87 2.07 -23.73
C LYS A 73 -5.38 0.66 -24.10
N LYS A 74 -6.29 -0.29 -24.36
CA LYS A 74 -5.99 -1.67 -24.75
C LYS A 74 -5.00 -2.35 -23.80
N PHE A 75 -5.13 -2.10 -22.49
CA PHE A 75 -4.26 -2.63 -21.44
C PHE A 75 -2.77 -2.27 -21.60
N ASN A 76 -2.45 -1.22 -22.37
CA ASN A 76 -1.12 -0.64 -22.45
C ASN A 76 -1.17 0.81 -21.95
N LEU A 77 -0.80 1.00 -20.68
CA LEU A 77 -0.95 2.25 -19.95
C LEU A 77 0.31 2.51 -19.12
N ASP A 78 0.83 3.72 -19.13
CA ASP A 78 1.74 4.23 -18.10
C ASP A 78 1.22 5.63 -17.76
N THR A 79 0.58 5.76 -16.60
CA THR A 79 -0.04 7.02 -16.20
C THR A 79 -0.03 7.18 -14.68
N VAL A 80 -0.11 8.44 -14.25
CA VAL A 80 -0.26 8.82 -12.84
C VAL A 80 -1.68 9.35 -12.65
N ILE A 81 -2.39 8.78 -11.69
CA ILE A 81 -3.78 9.10 -11.38
C ILE A 81 -3.82 9.85 -10.05
N TYR A 82 -4.48 11.00 -10.07
CA TYR A 82 -4.80 11.81 -8.89
C TYR A 82 -6.30 11.75 -8.68
N ASP A 83 -6.73 11.06 -7.63
CA ASP A 83 -8.15 10.79 -7.36
C ASP A 83 -8.53 11.34 -5.99
N LEU A 84 -9.59 12.14 -5.95
CA LEU A 84 -10.17 12.70 -4.74
C LEU A 84 -10.70 11.61 -3.81
N MET A 85 -11.34 10.58 -4.38
CA MET A 85 -11.91 9.47 -3.60
C MET A 85 -10.79 8.66 -2.91
N MET A 86 -9.66 8.49 -3.60
CA MET A 86 -8.46 7.86 -3.04
C MET A 86 -7.91 8.69 -1.88
N ALA A 87 -7.78 10.01 -2.06
CA ALA A 87 -7.31 10.90 -0.99
C ALA A 87 -8.24 10.85 0.23
N ASP A 88 -9.55 10.94 0.00
CA ASP A 88 -10.57 10.89 1.05
C ASP A 88 -10.53 9.59 1.85
N THR A 89 -10.55 8.46 1.14
CA THR A 89 -10.51 7.13 1.75
C THR A 89 -9.23 6.96 2.56
N THR A 90 -8.11 7.47 2.06
CA THR A 90 -6.81 7.40 2.74
C THR A 90 -6.85 8.13 4.08
N ILE A 91 -7.34 9.38 4.12
CA ILE A 91 -7.39 10.13 5.39
C ILE A 91 -8.41 9.56 6.38
N GLN A 92 -9.51 8.99 5.90
CA GLN A 92 -10.52 8.33 6.75
C GLN A 92 -9.96 7.07 7.42
N VAL A 93 -9.37 6.18 6.62
CA VAL A 93 -8.76 4.94 7.14
C VAL A 93 -7.57 5.26 8.03
N LEU A 94 -6.74 6.23 7.65
CA LEU A 94 -5.61 6.67 8.47
C LEU A 94 -6.06 7.18 9.83
N GLY A 95 -7.10 8.03 9.88
CA GLY A 95 -7.65 8.52 11.14
C GLY A 95 -8.13 7.38 12.04
N GLN A 96 -8.85 6.42 11.46
CA GLN A 96 -9.31 5.26 12.21
C GLN A 96 -8.14 4.42 12.75
N LEU A 97 -7.10 4.18 11.95
CA LEU A 97 -5.90 3.46 12.39
C LEU A 97 -5.15 4.20 13.51
N LEU A 98 -5.07 5.54 13.43
CA LEU A 98 -4.46 6.36 14.49
C LEU A 98 -5.27 6.28 15.79
N PHE A 99 -6.59 6.27 15.71
CA PHE A 99 -7.45 6.08 16.87
C PHE A 99 -7.36 4.68 17.47
N GLU A 100 -7.37 3.65 16.62
CA GLU A 100 -7.23 2.24 17.04
C GLU A 100 -5.88 1.95 17.71
N SER A 101 -4.85 2.76 17.40
CA SER A 101 -3.57 2.69 18.12
C SER A 101 -3.67 3.08 19.60
N GLY A 102 -4.76 3.76 20.01
CA GLY A 102 -5.00 4.24 21.36
C GLY A 102 -4.19 5.47 21.76
N ARG A 103 -3.40 6.03 20.84
CA ARG A 103 -2.52 7.17 21.12
C ARG A 103 -3.14 8.53 20.75
N TYR A 104 -3.97 8.57 19.72
CA TYR A 104 -4.46 9.83 19.16
C TYR A 104 -5.98 9.85 19.05
N ASP A 105 -6.60 10.93 19.51
CA ASP A 105 -7.91 11.34 19.04
C ASP A 105 -7.75 12.06 17.69
N TYR A 106 -8.77 12.00 16.85
CA TYR A 106 -8.72 12.67 15.55
C TYR A 106 -10.06 13.27 15.16
N ILE A 107 -9.98 14.26 14.29
CA ILE A 107 -11.14 14.84 13.63
C ILE A 107 -10.82 15.07 12.15
N ILE A 108 -11.77 14.70 11.30
CA ILE A 108 -11.72 14.97 9.86
C ILE A 108 -12.79 16.03 9.59
N PRO A 109 -12.40 17.27 9.26
CA PRO A 109 -13.36 18.33 8.94
C PRO A 109 -14.24 17.97 7.75
N GLU A 110 -15.46 18.51 7.68
CA GLU A 110 -16.29 18.39 6.47
C GLU A 110 -15.54 18.95 5.25
N ASN A 111 -14.97 20.15 5.40
CA ASN A 111 -14.08 20.81 4.43
C ASN A 111 -12.61 20.36 4.60
N ARG A 112 -12.36 19.04 4.57
CA ARG A 112 -11.03 18.44 4.71
C ARG A 112 -10.07 18.69 3.55
N PHE A 113 -10.59 19.05 2.37
CA PHE A 113 -9.78 19.37 1.20
C PHE A 113 -9.39 20.84 1.24
N ILE A 114 -8.09 21.09 1.42
CA ILE A 114 -7.54 22.43 1.55
C ILE A 114 -6.74 22.74 0.30
N GLU A 115 -7.02 23.91 -0.29
CA GLU A 115 -6.20 24.43 -1.36
C GLU A 115 -4.94 25.09 -0.76
N PRO A 116 -3.74 24.68 -1.19
CA PRO A 116 -2.51 25.26 -0.69
C PRO A 116 -2.35 26.72 -1.10
N GLU A 117 -1.76 27.52 -0.22
CA GLU A 117 -1.37 28.89 -0.57
C GLU A 117 -0.16 28.89 -1.52
N GLY A 118 -0.31 29.52 -2.69
CA GLY A 118 0.79 29.74 -3.64
C GLY A 118 0.65 28.95 -4.94
N GLN A 119 1.76 28.78 -5.67
CA GLN A 119 1.73 28.05 -6.94
C GLN A 119 1.55 26.54 -6.71
N PRO A 120 0.71 25.86 -7.50
CA PRO A 120 0.45 24.43 -7.38
C PRO A 120 1.69 23.56 -7.67
N GLN A 121 2.55 23.37 -6.67
CA GLN A 121 3.65 22.40 -6.70
C GLN A 121 3.24 21.10 -6.01
N ALA A 122 3.86 19.98 -6.40
CA ALA A 122 3.72 18.75 -5.63
C ALA A 122 4.38 18.99 -4.26
N SER A 123 3.59 19.04 -3.18
CA SER A 123 4.02 19.30 -1.79
C SER A 123 4.19 20.75 -1.34
N SER A 124 3.32 21.66 -1.80
CA SER A 124 3.10 22.94 -1.11
C SER A 124 2.88 22.73 0.39
N MET A 125 3.39 23.62 1.23
CA MET A 125 3.15 23.57 2.67
C MET A 125 1.88 24.37 2.99
N LEU A 126 1.10 23.90 3.97
CA LEU A 126 0.06 24.74 4.57
C LEU A 126 0.70 25.96 5.23
N SER A 127 0.05 27.12 5.15
CA SER A 127 0.54 28.30 5.84
C SER A 127 0.33 28.14 7.35
N TRP A 128 1.23 28.70 8.16
CA TRP A 128 1.08 28.67 9.61
C TRP A 128 -0.22 29.32 10.09
N ASN A 129 -0.78 30.28 9.32
CA ASN A 129 -2.07 30.87 9.62
C ASN A 129 -3.22 29.88 9.42
N GLN A 130 -3.19 29.09 8.33
CA GLN A 130 -4.15 28.01 8.09
C GLN A 130 -4.07 26.95 9.20
N VAL A 131 -2.86 26.46 9.51
CA VAL A 131 -2.62 25.48 10.57
C VAL A 131 -3.19 25.97 11.90
N ASN A 132 -2.81 27.17 12.33
CA ASN A 132 -3.31 27.79 13.56
C ASN A 132 -4.83 27.92 13.60
N SER A 133 -5.43 28.25 12.45
CA SER A 133 -6.89 28.40 12.35
C SER A 133 -7.59 27.05 12.50
N ILE A 134 -7.07 26.00 11.86
CA ILE A 134 -7.61 24.64 11.94
C ILE A 134 -7.52 24.13 13.38
N CYS A 135 -6.34 24.19 14.01
CA CYS A 135 -6.18 23.76 15.40
C CYS A 135 -7.11 24.50 16.36
N LYS A 136 -7.32 25.81 16.17
CA LYS A 136 -8.25 26.60 17.00
C LYS A 136 -9.72 26.25 16.78
N ILE A 137 -10.14 26.03 15.53
CA ILE A 137 -11.54 25.72 15.19
C ILE A 137 -11.93 24.35 15.75
N PHE A 138 -11.05 23.36 15.62
CA PHE A 138 -11.34 21.99 16.02
C PHE A 138 -10.79 21.61 17.39
N ASN A 139 -10.09 22.54 18.06
CA ASN A 139 -9.46 22.34 19.36
C ASN A 139 -8.56 21.09 19.37
N THR A 140 -7.63 21.03 18.42
CA THR A 140 -6.66 19.94 18.27
C THR A 140 -5.24 20.44 18.49
N ASP A 141 -4.35 19.55 18.94
CA ASP A 141 -2.94 19.89 19.22
C ASP A 141 -2.17 20.12 17.91
N ALA A 142 -2.38 19.27 16.91
CA ALA A 142 -1.65 19.35 15.66
C ALA A 142 -2.54 19.09 14.43
N VAL A 143 -2.02 19.45 13.25
CA VAL A 143 -2.63 19.14 11.95
C VAL A 143 -1.80 18.05 11.27
N LEU A 144 -2.44 16.94 10.90
CA LEU A 144 -1.88 15.92 10.01
C LEU A 144 -2.41 16.14 8.59
N SER A 145 -1.52 16.54 7.68
CA SER A 145 -1.86 16.85 6.31
C SER A 145 -1.39 15.75 5.36
N LEU A 146 -2.29 15.28 4.48
CA LEU A 146 -1.95 14.54 3.27
C LEU A 146 -1.62 15.54 2.16
N ASP A 147 -0.35 15.85 1.98
CA ASP A 147 0.13 16.88 1.05
C ASP A 147 0.13 16.42 -0.41
N HIS A 148 0.28 15.12 -0.63
CA HIS A 148 0.32 14.52 -1.95
C HIS A 148 -0.15 13.09 -1.88
N ILE A 149 -0.97 12.69 -2.84
CA ILE A 149 -1.28 11.29 -3.09
C ILE A 149 -1.43 11.05 -4.59
N ALA A 150 -0.80 10.01 -5.09
CA ALA A 150 -0.85 9.63 -6.49
C ALA A 150 -0.75 8.12 -6.65
N ALA A 151 -1.47 7.58 -7.63
CA ALA A 151 -1.35 6.19 -8.04
C ALA A 151 -0.74 6.12 -9.45
N ARG A 152 0.48 5.59 -9.56
CA ARG A 152 1.10 5.28 -10.84
C ARG A 152 0.66 3.89 -11.29
N VAL A 153 -0.01 3.83 -12.44
CA VAL A 153 -0.51 2.59 -13.03
C VAL A 153 0.25 2.32 -14.30
N ILE A 154 0.97 1.19 -14.32
CA ILE A 154 1.69 0.68 -15.49
C ILE A 154 1.09 -0.66 -15.88
N THR A 155 0.53 -0.76 -17.07
CA THR A 155 0.04 -2.02 -17.63
C THR A 155 0.71 -2.32 -18.96
N SER A 156 1.02 -3.59 -19.19
CA SER A 156 1.48 -4.07 -20.48
C SER A 156 0.67 -5.28 -20.93
N TYR A 157 0.42 -5.35 -22.23
CA TYR A 157 -0.27 -6.45 -22.88
C TYR A 157 0.57 -6.92 -24.07
N GLY A 158 0.81 -8.22 -24.18
CA GLY A 158 1.54 -8.79 -25.29
C GLY A 158 1.38 -10.30 -25.40
N ASN A 159 1.63 -10.82 -26.61
CA ASN A 159 1.72 -12.25 -26.83
C ASN A 159 3.14 -12.72 -26.52
N LYS A 160 3.28 -13.67 -25.61
CA LYS A 160 4.55 -14.33 -25.30
C LYS A 160 4.52 -15.73 -25.90
N SER A 161 5.53 -16.05 -26.70
CA SER A 161 5.72 -17.40 -27.24
C SER A 161 6.53 -18.22 -26.24
N TYR A 162 5.99 -19.36 -25.85
CA TYR A 162 6.68 -20.33 -25.00
C TYR A 162 6.95 -21.60 -25.80
N TYR A 163 8.11 -22.19 -25.58
CA TYR A 163 8.47 -23.48 -26.16
C TYR A 163 8.04 -24.59 -25.20
N ASP A 164 7.20 -25.51 -25.68
CA ASP A 164 6.82 -26.71 -24.93
C ASP A 164 7.70 -27.90 -25.40
N PRO A 165 8.58 -28.44 -24.55
CA PRO A 165 9.41 -29.58 -24.89
C PRO A 165 8.61 -30.89 -25.03
N TYR A 166 7.42 -31.00 -24.43
CA TYR A 166 6.57 -32.19 -24.53
C TYR A 166 5.78 -32.22 -25.84
N MET A 167 5.38 -31.05 -26.34
CA MET A 167 4.69 -30.93 -27.64
C MET A 167 5.64 -30.62 -28.81
N SER A 168 6.94 -30.44 -28.54
CA SER A 168 7.96 -30.09 -29.54
C SER A 168 7.55 -28.89 -30.41
N GLY A 169 6.95 -27.87 -29.80
CA GLY A 169 6.34 -26.77 -30.53
C GLY A 169 6.24 -25.47 -29.72
N PHE A 170 5.99 -24.37 -30.44
CA PHE A 170 5.70 -23.07 -29.82
C PHE A 170 4.20 -22.91 -29.64
N TYR A 171 3.79 -22.39 -28.49
CA TYR A 171 2.44 -21.91 -28.26
C TYR A 171 2.47 -20.45 -27.82
N SER A 172 1.44 -19.69 -28.20
CA SER A 172 1.30 -18.28 -27.86
C SER A 172 0.39 -18.13 -26.66
N LEU A 173 0.86 -17.44 -25.62
CA LEU A 173 0.02 -17.00 -24.51
C LEU A 173 -0.16 -15.49 -24.56
N ALA A 174 -1.40 -15.03 -24.39
CA ALA A 174 -1.65 -13.64 -24.07
C ALA A 174 -1.20 -13.40 -22.62
N ALA A 175 -0.26 -12.48 -22.43
CA ALA A 175 0.24 -12.08 -21.12
C ALA A 175 -0.18 -10.64 -20.83
N VAL A 176 -0.69 -10.43 -19.61
CA VAL A 176 -1.04 -9.11 -19.08
C VAL A 176 -0.28 -8.91 -17.79
N GLU A 177 0.36 -7.75 -17.66
CA GLU A 177 1.05 -7.34 -16.44
C GLU A 177 0.51 -5.99 -15.99
N MET A 178 0.23 -5.85 -14.70
CA MET A 178 -0.21 -4.60 -14.08
C MET A 178 0.65 -4.33 -12.85
N LYS A 179 1.22 -3.13 -12.77
CA LYS A 179 1.95 -2.59 -11.64
C LYS A 179 1.25 -1.33 -11.19
N ILE A 180 0.94 -1.26 -9.90
CA ILE A 180 0.36 -0.08 -9.27
C ILE A 180 1.33 0.35 -8.18
N GLY A 181 1.87 1.55 -8.31
CA GLY A 181 2.66 2.21 -7.28
C GLY A 181 1.84 3.32 -6.63
N TYR A 182 1.87 3.42 -5.32
CA TYR A 182 1.25 4.51 -4.58
C TYR A 182 2.34 5.40 -4.01
N GLU A 183 2.19 6.70 -4.20
CA GLU A 183 3.05 7.73 -3.62
C GLU A 183 2.17 8.60 -2.73
N ALA A 184 2.54 8.73 -1.46
CA ALA A 184 1.85 9.57 -0.51
C ALA A 184 2.87 10.37 0.31
N ILE A 185 2.59 11.65 0.53
CA ILE A 185 3.40 12.53 1.38
C ILE A 185 2.51 13.03 2.50
N PHE A 186 2.90 12.74 3.74
CA PHE A 186 2.26 13.24 4.94
C PHE A 186 3.16 14.26 5.63
N ARG A 187 2.56 15.29 6.22
CA ARG A 187 3.24 16.25 7.09
C ARG A 187 2.42 16.49 8.35
N VAL A 188 3.11 16.62 9.48
CA VAL A 188 2.51 16.99 10.76
C VAL A 188 2.95 18.40 11.10
N TYR A 189 1.99 19.24 11.48
CA TYR A 189 2.19 20.62 11.91
C TYR A 189 1.80 20.76 13.37
N ASP A 190 2.74 21.22 14.19
CA ASP A 190 2.62 21.44 15.63
C ASP A 190 2.82 22.95 15.91
N PRO A 191 1.73 23.75 15.94
CA PRO A 191 1.77 25.21 16.02
C PRO A 191 2.11 25.80 17.40
#